data_AF-A0A1A6AL08-F1
#
_entry.id   AF-A0A1A6AL08-F1
#
_cell.length_a   1.000
_cell.length_b   1.000
_cell.length_c   1.000
_cell.angle_alpha   90.00
_cell.angle_beta   90.00
_cell.angle_gamma   90.00
#
_symmetry.space_group_name_H-M   'P 1'
#
loop_
_entity.id
_entity.type
_entity.pdbx_description
1 polymer ?
#
loop_
_entity_poly.entity_id
_entity_poly.type
_entity_poly.pdbx_seq_one_letter_code
_entity_poly.pdbx_strand_id
1 'polypeptide(L)'
;MICPNCSSEIEDDSLFCSVCGSDLRIKDKQKSMMEDESHINKTSNDNKVKEISSNNAQNNISKIFIALAIIGCALFFISAEHISKAGDDMITLRSEAGTSLAEVYYQDVGRALKGFAIFTRGLGVSILAIVFSTVFKKYKNN
;
A
#
# COMPACT_ATOMS: atom_id res chain seq x y z
N MET A 1 -20.09 -4.75 -36.05
CA MET A 1 -20.11 -3.65 -35.04
C MET A 1 -18.69 -3.26 -34.62
N ILE A 2 -18.46 -2.05 -34.11
CA ILE A 2 -17.13 -1.59 -33.63
C ILE A 2 -17.07 -1.67 -32.09
N CYS A 3 -15.97 -2.22 -31.57
CA CYS A 3 -15.72 -2.29 -30.14
C CYS A 3 -15.65 -0.88 -29.51
N PRO A 4 -16.38 -0.57 -28.43
CA PRO A 4 -16.22 0.70 -27.74
C PRO A 4 -14.90 0.80 -26.96
N ASN A 5 -14.24 -0.33 -26.68
CA ASN A 5 -13.06 -0.37 -25.83
C ASN A 5 -11.75 -0.27 -26.62
N CYS A 6 -11.66 -0.93 -27.77
CA CYS A 6 -10.43 -0.95 -28.58
C CYS A 6 -10.64 -0.52 -30.04
N SER A 7 -11.85 -0.11 -30.41
CA SER A 7 -12.22 0.31 -31.76
C SER A 7 -11.95 -0.73 -32.86
N SER A 8 -11.79 -2.01 -32.51
CA SER A 8 -11.69 -3.09 -33.49
C SER A 8 -13.06 -3.43 -34.10
N GLU A 9 -13.05 -3.92 -35.33
CA GLU A 9 -14.24 -4.46 -35.98
C GLU A 9 -14.58 -5.84 -35.41
N ILE A 10 -15.86 -6.08 -35.16
CA ILE A 10 -16.37 -7.25 -34.45
C ILE A 10 -17.64 -7.75 -35.16
N GLU A 11 -17.78 -9.08 -35.25
CA GLU A 11 -19.00 -9.73 -35.75
C GLU A 11 -20.19 -9.48 -34.80
N ASP A 12 -21.35 -9.17 -35.39
CA ASP A 12 -22.51 -8.66 -34.66
C ASP A 12 -23.10 -9.64 -33.62
N ASP A 13 -22.81 -10.95 -33.74
CA ASP A 13 -23.30 -11.99 -32.82
C ASP A 13 -22.27 -12.43 -31.76
N SER A 14 -21.12 -11.74 -31.66
CA SER A 14 -20.07 -12.13 -30.72
C SER A 14 -20.27 -11.55 -29.31
N LEU A 15 -20.29 -12.45 -28.33
CA LEU A 15 -20.51 -12.13 -26.91
C LEU A 15 -19.31 -11.37 -26.29
N PHE A 16 -18.12 -11.50 -26.89
CA PHE A 16 -16.87 -10.91 -26.42
C PHE A 16 -16.04 -10.41 -27.60
N CYS A 17 -15.30 -9.33 -27.39
CA CYS A 17 -14.32 -8.85 -28.36
C CYS A 17 -13.15 -9.83 -28.48
N SER A 18 -12.89 -10.34 -29.68
CA SER A 18 -11.75 -11.21 -29.99
C SER A 18 -10.38 -10.54 -29.83
N VAL A 19 -10.33 -9.19 -29.84
CA VAL A 19 -9.09 -8.42 -29.79
C VAL A 19 -8.71 -8.01 -28.37
N CYS A 20 -9.66 -7.55 -27.55
CA CYS A 20 -9.38 -7.05 -26.20
C CYS A 20 -10.06 -7.83 -25.06
N GLY A 21 -10.92 -8.80 -25.39
CA GLY A 21 -11.62 -9.62 -24.40
C GLY A 21 -12.78 -8.92 -23.69
N SER A 22 -13.18 -7.72 -24.11
CA SER A 22 -14.30 -6.99 -23.50
C SER A 22 -15.64 -7.65 -23.79
N ASP A 23 -16.49 -7.79 -22.77
CA ASP A 23 -17.85 -8.34 -22.87
C ASP A 23 -18.83 -7.37 -23.56
N LEU A 24 -19.54 -7.85 -24.58
CA LEU A 24 -20.45 -7.05 -25.43
C LEU A 24 -21.93 -7.35 -25.17
N ARG A 25 -22.26 -8.26 -24.24
CA ARG A 25 -23.61 -8.78 -23.95
C ARG A 25 -24.61 -7.76 -23.38
N ILE A 26 -24.22 -6.50 -23.23
CA ILE A 26 -25.05 -5.46 -22.56
C ILE A 26 -26.01 -4.77 -23.56
N LYS A 27 -25.93 -5.04 -24.87
CA LYS A 27 -26.71 -4.30 -25.89
C LYS A 27 -27.89 -5.04 -26.53
N ASP A 28 -28.24 -6.25 -26.10
CA ASP A 28 -29.35 -7.01 -26.71
C ASP A 28 -30.61 -7.07 -25.83
N LYS A 29 -30.94 -5.98 -25.14
CA LYS A 29 -32.26 -5.80 -24.50
C LYS A 29 -32.94 -4.55 -25.00
N GLN A 30 -33.35 -4.56 -26.28
CA GLN A 30 -34.50 -3.80 -26.77
C GLN A 30 -34.91 -4.24 -28.18
N LYS A 31 -35.48 -5.45 -28.31
CA LYS A 31 -36.50 -5.71 -29.34
C LYS A 31 -37.40 -6.91 -28.97
N SER A 32 -38.65 -6.57 -28.67
CA SER A 32 -39.90 -7.35 -28.82
C SER A 32 -40.09 -8.71 -28.14
N MET A 33 -41.10 -8.72 -27.26
CA MET A 33 -42.05 -9.80 -26.97
C MET A 33 -42.34 -10.76 -28.15
N MET A 34 -42.35 -12.08 -27.89
CA MET A 34 -43.56 -12.94 -27.91
C MET A 34 -43.22 -14.38 -27.47
N GLU A 35 -44.06 -14.90 -26.56
CA GLU A 35 -44.50 -16.30 -26.36
C GLU A 35 -43.48 -17.42 -26.07
N ASP A 36 -43.45 -17.91 -24.82
CA ASP A 36 -44.20 -19.10 -24.35
C ASP A 36 -43.46 -19.77 -23.17
N GLU A 37 -44.24 -20.24 -22.20
CA GLU A 37 -43.81 -20.82 -20.94
C GLU A 37 -43.10 -22.17 -21.12
N SER A 38 -42.03 -22.41 -20.37
CA SER A 38 -41.91 -23.64 -19.56
C SER A 38 -40.64 -23.66 -18.70
N HIS A 39 -40.86 -23.49 -17.40
CA HIS A 39 -40.43 -24.41 -16.34
C HIS A 39 -38.95 -24.84 -16.19
N ILE A 40 -38.46 -24.52 -14.97
CA ILE A 40 -37.58 -25.32 -14.07
C ILE A 40 -36.16 -24.74 -13.84
N ASN A 41 -36.06 -24.03 -12.71
CA ASN A 41 -35.13 -24.26 -11.59
C ASN A 41 -33.66 -24.58 -11.94
N LYS A 42 -32.72 -23.71 -11.55
CA LYS A 42 -32.08 -23.70 -10.21
C LYS A 42 -30.82 -22.84 -10.21
N THR A 43 -30.67 -22.12 -9.10
CA THR A 43 -29.40 -21.89 -8.37
C THR A 43 -28.41 -20.85 -8.94
N SER A 44 -28.43 -19.70 -8.25
CA SER A 44 -27.27 -18.96 -7.72
C SER A 44 -26.07 -18.70 -8.64
N ASN A 45 -25.84 -17.42 -8.96
CA ASN A 45 -24.62 -16.77 -8.48
C ASN A 45 -24.80 -15.24 -8.45
N ASP A 46 -25.27 -14.74 -7.31
CA ASP A 46 -25.00 -13.37 -6.91
C ASP A 46 -23.49 -13.19 -6.76
N ASN A 47 -22.90 -12.26 -7.50
CA ASN A 47 -21.77 -11.47 -7.01
C ASN A 47 -21.78 -10.07 -7.64
N LYS A 48 -22.87 -9.37 -7.35
CA LYS A 48 -22.84 -7.91 -7.18
C LYS A 48 -21.96 -7.61 -5.96
N VAL A 49 -20.65 -7.48 -6.14
CA VAL A 49 -19.77 -6.81 -5.17
C VAL A 49 -19.92 -5.31 -5.45
N LYS A 50 -21.04 -4.69 -5.05
CA LYS A 50 -21.20 -4.01 -3.76
C LYS A 50 -20.05 -3.04 -3.47
N GLU A 51 -20.11 -1.90 -4.14
CA GLU A 51 -19.99 -0.63 -3.44
C GLU A 51 -20.86 -0.67 -2.17
N ILE A 52 -20.20 -0.80 -1.02
CA ILE A 52 -20.72 -0.47 0.31
C ILE A 52 -19.50 0.09 1.05
N SER A 53 -19.30 1.41 1.10
CA SER A 53 -19.94 2.27 2.10
C SER A 53 -20.03 1.58 3.47
N SER A 54 -18.87 1.23 4.06
CA SER A 54 -18.77 0.89 5.47
C SER A 54 -18.21 2.08 6.25
N ASN A 55 -18.98 3.15 6.36
CA ASN A 55 -18.58 4.34 7.12
C ASN A 55 -18.41 4.09 8.63
N ASN A 56 -18.41 2.84 9.11
CA ASN A 56 -18.15 2.51 10.51
C ASN A 56 -17.13 1.36 10.69
N ALA A 57 -17.15 0.29 9.87
CA ALA A 57 -16.08 -0.72 9.93
C ALA A 57 -14.79 -0.29 9.21
N GLN A 58 -14.90 0.54 8.16
CA GLN A 58 -13.74 1.13 7.47
C GLN A 58 -12.97 2.11 8.36
N ASN A 59 -13.67 2.78 9.28
CA ASN A 59 -13.08 3.71 10.25
C ASN A 59 -12.22 2.95 11.28
N ASN A 60 -12.68 1.77 11.70
CA ASN A 60 -11.98 0.94 12.66
C ASN A 60 -10.75 0.27 12.04
N ILE A 61 -10.86 -0.18 10.79
CA ILE A 61 -9.73 -0.68 10.00
C ILE A 61 -8.69 0.44 9.79
N SER A 62 -9.11 1.66 9.43
CA SER A 62 -8.21 2.81 9.28
C SER A 62 -7.49 3.16 10.60
N LYS A 63 -8.16 3.07 11.76
CA LYS A 63 -7.53 3.26 13.08
C LYS A 63 -6.48 2.19 13.39
N ILE A 64 -6.73 0.94 13.03
CA ILE A 64 -5.77 -0.16 13.23
C ILE A 64 -4.48 0.10 12.44
N PHE A 65 -4.58 0.51 11.17
CA PHE A 65 -3.40 0.84 10.36
C PHE A 65 -2.60 2.02 10.93
N ILE A 66 -3.28 3.05 11.45
CA ILE A 66 -2.62 4.18 12.11
C ILE A 66 -1.88 3.70 13.37
N ALA A 67 -2.53 2.89 14.21
CA ALA A 67 -1.90 2.33 15.41
C ALA A 67 -0.68 1.47 15.07
N LEU A 68 -0.79 0.62 14.03
CA LEU A 68 0.31 -0.22 13.57
C LEU A 68 1.48 0.61 13.03
N ALA A 69 1.20 1.70 12.32
CA ALA A 69 2.23 2.61 11.83
C ALA A 69 2.96 3.35 12.96
N ILE A 70 2.24 3.75 14.01
CA ILE A 70 2.85 4.36 15.21
C ILE A 70 3.77 3.36 15.91
N ILE A 71 3.30 2.11 16.10
CA ILE A 71 4.10 1.03 16.71
C ILE A 71 5.34 0.77 15.86
N GLY A 72 5.18 0.65 14.53
CA GLY A 72 6.29 0.48 13.61
C GLY A 72 7.31 1.61 13.74
N CYS A 73 6.87 2.87 13.75
CA CYS A 73 7.75 4.02 13.94
C CYS A 73 8.49 3.97 15.28
N ALA A 74 7.82 3.60 16.38
CA ALA A 74 8.48 3.43 17.68
C ALA A 74 9.60 2.38 17.62
N LEU A 75 9.36 1.24 16.94
CA LEU A 75 10.37 0.20 16.76
C LEU A 75 11.58 0.70 15.94
N PHE A 76 11.36 1.52 14.91
CA PHE A 76 12.44 2.16 14.15
C PHE A 76 13.29 3.07 15.05
N PHE A 77 12.65 3.88 15.91
CA PHE A 77 13.36 4.77 16.83
C PHE A 77 14.17 4.01 17.89
N ILE A 78 13.59 2.95 18.47
CA ILE A 78 14.28 2.08 19.43
C ILE A 78 15.51 1.45 18.77
N SER A 79 15.36 0.92 17.56
CA SER A 79 16.46 0.31 16.81
C SER A 79 17.57 1.32 16.53
N ALA A 80 17.21 2.55 16.12
CA ALA A 80 18.16 3.62 15.87
C ALA A 80 18.91 4.07 17.15
N GLU A 81 18.29 3.96 18.32
CA GLU A 81 18.94 4.28 19.59
C GLU A 81 20.03 3.26 19.96
N HIS A 82 19.75 1.96 19.79
CA HIS A 82 20.75 0.92 20.01
C HIS A 82 21.95 1.07 19.09
N ILE A 83 21.72 1.35 17.81
CA ILE A 83 22.80 1.58 16.83
C ILE A 83 23.60 2.82 17.20
N SER A 84 22.93 3.90 17.59
CA SER A 84 23.60 5.15 17.96
C SER A 84 24.49 4.98 19.18
N LYS A 85 24.02 4.25 20.21
CA LYS A 85 24.82 3.97 21.42
C LYS A 85 26.05 3.13 21.08
N ALA A 86 25.89 2.06 20.30
CA ALA A 86 27.02 1.25 19.85
C ALA A 86 28.04 2.08 19.04
N GLY A 87 27.56 3.00 18.20
CA GLY A 87 28.43 3.92 17.44
C GLY A 87 29.19 4.90 18.35
N ASP A 88 28.53 5.49 19.35
CA ASP A 88 29.17 6.40 20.30
C ASP A 88 30.23 5.69 21.17
N ASP A 89 29.96 4.45 21.60
CA ASP A 89 30.94 3.62 22.33
C ASP A 89 32.18 3.33 21.47
N MET A 90 32.01 3.08 20.17
CA MET A 90 33.14 2.86 19.25
C MET A 90 33.97 4.12 19.00
N ILE A 91 33.33 5.31 18.94
CA ILE A 91 34.03 6.59 18.73
C ILE A 91 34.86 6.99 19.95
N THR A 92 34.43 6.59 21.15
CA THR A 92 35.08 6.99 22.41
C THR A 92 36.28 6.11 22.79
N LEU A 93 36.53 5.02 22.07
CA LEU A 93 37.74 4.20 22.25
C LEU A 93 39.00 5.02 21.96
N ARG A 94 39.90 5.10 22.95
CA ARG A 94 41.23 5.72 22.82
C ARG A 94 42.32 4.75 23.25
N SER A 95 43.42 4.72 22.52
CA SER A 95 44.60 3.94 22.93
C SER A 95 45.50 4.74 23.87
N GLU A 96 45.99 4.08 24.91
CA GLU A 96 47.01 4.60 25.84
C GLU A 96 48.38 4.83 25.14
N ALA A 97 48.60 4.26 23.94
CA ALA A 97 49.88 4.27 23.24
C ALA A 97 50.00 5.33 22.12
N GLY A 98 49.05 6.28 22.04
CA GLY A 98 48.95 7.25 20.94
C GLY A 98 48.04 6.77 19.80
N THR A 99 47.98 7.50 18.68
CA THR A 99 47.04 7.21 17.58
C THR A 99 47.39 5.91 16.86
N SER A 100 46.76 4.81 17.27
CA SER A 100 46.87 3.53 16.58
C SER A 100 45.96 3.50 15.33
N LEU A 101 46.35 2.72 14.31
CA LEU A 101 45.54 2.54 13.10
C LEU A 101 44.14 1.98 13.42
N ALA A 102 44.06 1.14 14.45
CA ALA A 102 42.80 0.57 14.92
C ALA A 102 41.86 1.65 15.49
N GLU A 103 42.38 2.64 16.24
CA GLU A 103 41.57 3.72 16.81
C GLU A 103 40.87 4.54 15.72
N VAL A 104 41.61 4.96 14.70
CA VAL A 104 41.04 5.73 13.57
C VAL A 104 39.98 4.90 12.84
N TYR A 105 40.23 3.60 12.63
CA TYR A 105 39.28 2.71 11.99
C TYR A 105 37.95 2.61 12.76
N TYR A 106 37.99 2.34 14.08
CA TYR A 106 36.77 2.23 14.88
C TYR A 106 36.02 3.57 15.01
N GLN A 107 36.74 4.69 15.05
CA GLN A 107 36.13 6.02 15.05
C GLN A 107 35.36 6.29 13.75
N ASP A 108 35.93 5.94 12.60
CA ASP A 108 35.25 6.12 11.30
C ASP A 108 34.06 5.18 11.13
N VAL A 109 34.18 3.92 11.59
CA VAL A 109 33.05 2.98 11.62
C VAL A 109 31.93 3.49 12.53
N GLY A 110 32.27 3.98 13.73
CA GLY A 110 31.29 4.54 14.66
C GLY A 110 30.58 5.79 14.12
N ARG A 111 31.31 6.66 13.40
CA ARG A 111 30.71 7.81 12.69
C ARG A 111 29.75 7.37 11.60
N ALA A 112 30.10 6.34 10.83
CA ALA A 112 29.21 5.77 9.82
C ALA A 112 27.93 5.18 10.44
N LEU A 113 28.05 4.46 11.56
CA LEU A 113 26.92 3.92 12.32
C LEU A 113 25.99 5.02 12.83
N LYS A 114 26.55 6.14 13.30
CA LYS A 114 25.77 7.31 13.73
C LYS A 114 24.99 7.94 12.57
N GLY A 115 25.62 8.06 11.40
CA GLY A 115 24.96 8.49 10.17
C GLY A 115 23.81 7.56 9.77
N PHE A 116 24.04 6.24 9.84
CA PHE A 116 22.99 5.24 9.58
C PHE A 116 21.84 5.35 10.59
N ALA A 117 22.11 5.55 11.87
CA ALA A 117 21.07 5.74 12.88
C ALA A 117 20.19 6.97 12.63
N ILE A 118 20.77 8.07 12.10
CA ILE A 118 20.00 9.26 11.69
C ILE A 118 19.13 8.95 10.47
N PHE A 119 19.68 8.23 9.49
CA PHE A 119 18.92 7.78 8.32
C PHE A 119 17.71 6.90 8.71
N THR A 120 17.90 5.94 9.62
CA THR A 120 16.84 5.05 10.12
C THR A 120 15.73 5.84 10.83
N ARG A 121 16.08 6.90 11.59
CA ARG A 121 15.08 7.82 12.17
C ARG A 121 14.33 8.59 11.09
N GLY A 122 15.03 9.05 10.04
CA GLY A 122 14.42 9.73 8.90
C GLY A 122 13.34 8.89 8.20
N LEU A 123 13.60 7.60 7.99
CA LEU A 123 12.61 6.66 7.43
C LEU A 123 11.37 6.53 8.32
N GLY A 124 11.56 6.41 9.64
CA GLY A 124 10.45 6.37 10.59
C GLY A 124 9.58 7.62 10.54
N VAL A 125 10.19 8.82 10.54
CA VAL A 125 9.45 10.08 10.45
C VAL A 125 8.72 10.22 9.11
N SER A 126 9.33 9.76 8.00
CA SER A 126 8.70 9.79 6.67
C SER A 126 7.40 8.96 6.63
N ILE A 127 7.37 7.78 7.26
CA ILE A 127 6.17 6.94 7.35
C ILE A 127 5.09 7.68 8.15
N LEU A 128 5.47 8.29 9.28
CA LEU A 128 4.55 9.03 10.15
C LEU A 128 3.93 10.24 9.42
N ALA A 129 4.69 10.94 8.57
CA ALA A 129 4.21 12.08 7.78
C ALA A 129 3.13 11.68 6.76
N ILE A 130 3.26 10.51 6.13
CA ILE A 130 2.25 9.98 5.19
C ILE A 130 0.95 9.65 5.93
N VAL A 131 1.05 9.02 7.10
CA VAL A 131 -0.10 8.70 7.95
C VAL A 131 -0.80 9.97 8.40
N PHE A 132 -0.03 10.96 8.88
CA PHE A 132 -0.56 12.25 9.31
C PHE A 132 -1.27 12.98 8.16
N SER A 133 -0.70 12.99 6.95
CA SER A 133 -1.32 13.62 5.77
C SER A 133 -2.68 13.01 5.42
N THR A 134 -2.82 11.69 5.58
CA THR A 134 -4.08 10.97 5.33
C THR A 134 -5.14 11.35 6.37
N VAL A 135 -4.76 11.42 7.65
CA VAL A 135 -5.64 11.86 8.74
C VAL A 135 -6.07 13.32 8.55
N PHE A 136 -5.14 14.20 8.20
CA PHE A 136 -5.39 15.62 8.01
C PHE A 136 -6.32 15.88 6.83
N LYS A 137 -6.16 15.15 5.72
CA LYS A 137 -7.08 15.21 4.57
C LYS A 137 -8.50 14.77 4.94
N LYS A 138 -8.64 13.76 5.80
CA LYS A 138 -9.94 13.31 6.33
C LYS A 138 -10.57 14.36 7.24
N TYR A 139 -9.78 15.01 8.10
CA TYR A 139 -10.28 16.06 8.99
C TYR A 139 -10.78 17.28 8.22
N LYS A 140 -10.06 17.70 7.16
CA LYS A 140 -10.49 18.82 6.30
C LYS A 140 -11.80 18.53 5.53
N ASN A 141 -12.13 17.27 5.30
CA ASN A 141 -13.31 16.87 4.51
C ASN A 141 -14.54 16.53 5.38
N ASN A 142 -14.42 16.61 6.70
CA ASN A 142 -15.52 16.47 7.67
C ASN A 142 -15.92 17.85 8.18
#